data_AF-A0A9P7JRT8-F1
#
_entry.id   AF-A0A9P7JRT8-F1
#
_cell.length_a   1.000
_cell.length_b   1.000
_cell.length_c   1.000
_cell.angle_alpha   90.00
_cell.angle_beta   90.00
_cell.angle_gamma   90.00
#
_symmetry.space_group_name_H-M   'P 1'
#
loop_
_entity.id
_entity.type
_entity.pdbx_description
1 polymer ?
#
loop_
_entity_poly.entity_id
_entity_poly.type
_entity_poly.pdbx_seq_one_letter_code
_entity_poly.pdbx_strand_id
1 'polypeptide(L)'
;MLQQETKPTAQLQSLAEELQSHILSFLPYRDILRCTSVCKALRQAYTSCSELQYIVELGGQHLLPVPHTSDNRTSISKRLQLLRDNAHAWFSFDIHSFKTVSIPLHNKMWVVNGHLCLWERHHDSTTIFPILPKPSQYTIERIGSPMSLRSDPNAYGFDVLMDPAQNLIAVVYATVDDDFQWDDERIYIDLGTLDGGGIHPQAIGRTLFRSELPGIPSGNRTSTDLGKLKLKCFGRHIALWHSRQITYEFFDERLWGLQIWDWQRSATSNVSFGLK
;
A
#
# COMPACT_ATOMS: atom_id res chain seq x y z
N MET A 1 -58.82 -23.86 -32.88
CA MET A 1 -57.45 -24.32 -32.57
C MET A 1 -56.55 -23.10 -32.50
N LEU A 2 -56.17 -22.66 -31.31
CA LEU A 2 -55.17 -21.60 -31.11
C LEU A 2 -53.90 -22.27 -30.59
N GLN A 3 -52.86 -22.32 -31.43
CA GLN A 3 -51.54 -22.76 -31.02
C GLN A 3 -50.94 -21.70 -30.10
N GLN A 4 -50.74 -22.05 -28.83
CA GLN A 4 -49.90 -21.27 -27.93
C GLN A 4 -48.44 -21.54 -28.29
N GLU A 5 -47.80 -20.59 -28.97
CA GLU A 5 -46.33 -20.52 -29.04
C GLU A 5 -45.78 -20.26 -27.63
N THR A 6 -45.25 -21.30 -27.00
CA THR A 6 -44.47 -21.17 -25.77
C THR A 6 -43.13 -20.53 -26.09
N LYS A 7 -43.06 -19.21 -25.89
CA LYS A 7 -41.82 -18.43 -25.96
C LYS A 7 -40.79 -19.05 -25.01
N PRO A 8 -39.61 -19.48 -25.48
CA PRO A 8 -38.62 -20.08 -24.61
C PRO A 8 -38.07 -18.99 -23.67
N THR A 9 -38.53 -18.98 -22.43
CA THR A 9 -37.89 -18.23 -21.36
C THR A 9 -36.55 -18.90 -21.10
N ALA A 10 -35.47 -18.31 -21.62
CA ALA A 10 -34.11 -18.72 -21.29
C ALA A 10 -33.98 -18.67 -19.75
N GLN A 11 -33.95 -19.85 -19.12
CA GLN A 11 -33.85 -19.94 -17.67
C GLN A 11 -32.38 -19.78 -17.29
N LEU A 12 -32.07 -18.96 -16.29
CA LEU A 12 -30.71 -18.80 -15.77
C LEU A 12 -30.05 -20.16 -15.44
N GLN A 13 -30.88 -21.13 -15.03
CA GLN A 13 -30.46 -22.49 -14.69
C GLN A 13 -30.01 -23.35 -15.90
N SER A 14 -30.40 -22.97 -17.12
CA SER A 14 -29.97 -23.66 -18.35
C SER A 14 -28.64 -23.12 -18.91
N LEU A 15 -28.08 -22.08 -18.30
CA LEU A 15 -26.76 -21.56 -18.68
C LEU A 15 -25.66 -22.46 -18.16
N ALA A 16 -24.52 -22.48 -18.84
CA ALA A 16 -23.29 -23.10 -18.34
C ALA A 16 -22.88 -22.47 -17.00
N GLU A 17 -22.24 -23.26 -16.13
CA GLU A 17 -21.87 -22.85 -14.77
C GLU A 17 -20.95 -21.62 -14.78
N GLU A 18 -20.04 -21.53 -15.73
CA GLU A 18 -19.12 -20.41 -15.91
C GLU A 18 -19.88 -19.11 -16.20
N LEU A 19 -20.95 -19.17 -16.99
CA LEU A 19 -21.79 -18.01 -17.28
C LEU A 19 -22.62 -17.60 -16.07
N GLN A 20 -23.14 -18.58 -15.31
CA GLN A 20 -23.83 -18.30 -14.05
C GLN A 20 -22.89 -17.60 -13.06
N SER A 21 -21.67 -18.14 -12.89
CA SER A 21 -20.66 -17.54 -12.00
C SER A 21 -20.25 -16.14 -12.47
N HIS A 22 -20.06 -15.95 -13.78
CA HIS A 22 -19.74 -14.64 -14.34
C HIS A 22 -20.86 -13.61 -14.08
N ILE A 23 -22.13 -13.98 -14.29
CA ILE A 23 -23.28 -13.10 -14.00
C ILE A 23 -23.32 -12.74 -12.50
N LEU A 24 -23.13 -13.73 -11.63
CA LEU A 24 -23.14 -13.52 -10.18
C LEU A 24 -21.97 -12.62 -9.71
N SER A 25 -20.84 -12.61 -10.43
CA SER A 25 -19.66 -11.79 -10.06
C SER A 25 -19.93 -10.28 -10.14
N PHE A 26 -20.94 -9.85 -10.89
CA PHE A 26 -21.36 -8.44 -10.97
C PHE A 26 -22.28 -8.01 -9.82
N LEU A 27 -22.74 -8.93 -8.97
CA LEU A 27 -23.64 -8.63 -7.87
C LEU A 27 -22.87 -8.26 -6.59
N PRO A 28 -23.42 -7.38 -5.73
CA PRO A 28 -22.93 -7.21 -4.38
C PRO A 28 -22.93 -8.54 -3.61
N TYR A 29 -21.97 -8.74 -2.71
CA TYR A 29 -21.82 -10.00 -1.97
C TYR A 29 -23.10 -10.48 -1.26
N ARG A 30 -23.91 -9.56 -0.75
CA ARG A 30 -25.19 -9.86 -0.09
C ARG A 30 -26.20 -10.48 -1.06
N ASP A 31 -26.22 -10.01 -2.30
CA ASP A 31 -27.12 -10.50 -3.33
C ASP A 31 -26.63 -11.82 -3.90
N ILE A 32 -25.31 -12.04 -3.99
CA ILE A 32 -24.75 -13.38 -4.27
C ILE A 32 -25.26 -14.39 -3.22
N LEU A 33 -25.13 -14.07 -1.93
CA LEU A 33 -25.62 -14.93 -0.85
C LEU A 33 -27.13 -15.18 -0.92
N ARG A 34 -27.93 -14.18 -1.30
CA ARG A 34 -29.37 -14.37 -1.52
C ARG A 34 -29.64 -15.29 -2.72
N CYS A 35 -28.93 -15.13 -3.83
CA CYS A 35 -29.07 -16.01 -5.00
C CYS A 35 -28.75 -17.48 -4.66
N THR A 36 -27.74 -17.72 -3.81
CA THR A 36 -27.40 -19.11 -3.40
C THR A 36 -28.46 -19.77 -2.51
N SER A 37 -29.37 -19.01 -1.89
CA SER A 37 -30.49 -19.57 -1.13
C SER A 37 -31.72 -19.88 -2.00
N VAL A 38 -31.78 -19.39 -3.24
CA VAL A 38 -32.92 -19.59 -4.16
C VAL A 38 -32.97 -21.01 -4.71
N CYS A 39 -31.85 -21.54 -5.21
CA CYS A 39 -31.82 -22.88 -5.79
C CYS A 39 -30.45 -23.58 -5.70
N LYS A 40 -30.47 -24.92 -5.84
CA LYS A 40 -29.26 -25.76 -5.75
C LYS A 40 -28.23 -25.46 -6.85
N ALA A 41 -28.67 -25.10 -8.06
CA ALA A 41 -27.77 -24.78 -9.17
C ALA A 41 -26.92 -23.53 -8.87
N LEU A 42 -27.54 -22.45 -8.39
CA LEU A 42 -26.81 -21.23 -8.02
C LEU A 42 -25.91 -21.44 -6.79
N ARG A 43 -26.36 -22.26 -5.84
CA ARG A 43 -25.51 -22.68 -4.71
C ARG A 43 -24.28 -23.47 -5.19
N GLN A 44 -24.45 -24.35 -6.17
CA GLN A 44 -23.36 -25.11 -6.76
C GLN A 44 -22.36 -24.18 -7.46
N ALA A 45 -22.85 -23.27 -8.33
CA ALA A 45 -22.02 -22.28 -9.03
C ALA A 45 -21.21 -21.38 -8.07
N TYR A 46 -21.76 -21.06 -6.90
CA TYR A 46 -21.02 -20.37 -5.83
C TYR A 46 -19.94 -21.26 -5.20
N THR A 47 -20.28 -22.50 -4.87
CA THR A 47 -19.39 -23.41 -4.13
C THR A 47 -18.22 -23.91 -5.00
N SER A 48 -18.40 -23.96 -6.32
CA SER A 48 -17.36 -24.33 -7.29
C SER A 48 -16.47 -23.15 -7.71
N CYS A 49 -16.98 -21.92 -7.66
CA CYS A 49 -16.27 -20.74 -8.13
C CYS A 49 -15.51 -20.01 -7.01
N SER A 50 -14.17 -20.04 -7.09
CA SER A 50 -13.30 -19.32 -6.15
C SER A 50 -13.49 -17.80 -6.20
N GLU A 51 -13.88 -17.23 -7.35
CA GLU A 51 -14.13 -15.79 -7.49
C GLU A 51 -15.34 -15.33 -6.70
N LEU A 52 -16.45 -16.06 -6.79
CA LEU A 52 -17.64 -15.75 -6.00
C LEU A 52 -17.38 -15.88 -4.50
N GLN A 53 -16.68 -16.94 -4.08
CA GLN A 53 -16.26 -17.10 -2.69
C GLN A 53 -15.37 -15.95 -2.23
N TYR A 54 -14.43 -15.52 -3.07
CA TYR A 54 -13.54 -14.40 -2.77
C TYR A 54 -14.30 -13.07 -2.60
N ILE A 55 -15.22 -12.76 -3.51
CA ILE A 55 -16.09 -11.57 -3.41
C ILE A 55 -16.90 -11.62 -2.10
N VAL A 56 -17.48 -12.77 -1.79
CA VAL A 56 -18.32 -12.94 -0.60
C VAL A 56 -17.52 -12.80 0.69
N GLU A 57 -16.35 -13.41 0.78
CA GLU A 57 -15.50 -13.33 1.97
C GLU A 57 -14.90 -11.94 2.16
N LEU A 58 -14.48 -11.26 1.08
CA LEU A 58 -14.06 -9.86 1.16
C LEU A 58 -15.19 -8.97 1.71
N GLY A 59 -16.39 -9.09 1.12
CA GLY A 59 -17.55 -8.31 1.53
C GLY A 59 -17.96 -8.59 2.98
N GLY A 60 -17.86 -9.85 3.43
CA GLY A 60 -18.11 -10.25 4.81
C GLY A 60 -17.13 -9.63 5.82
N GLN A 61 -15.91 -9.31 5.39
CA GLN A 61 -14.88 -8.67 6.21
C GLN A 61 -14.79 -7.14 6.00
N HIS A 62 -15.72 -6.55 5.25
CA HIS A 62 -15.69 -5.14 4.86
C HIS A 62 -14.40 -4.73 4.11
N LEU A 63 -13.80 -5.68 3.39
CA LEU A 63 -12.61 -5.45 2.57
C LEU A 63 -13.02 -5.17 1.12
N LEU A 64 -12.17 -4.43 0.42
CA LEU A 64 -12.36 -4.14 -1.00
C LEU A 64 -11.50 -5.10 -1.85
N PRO A 65 -12.03 -5.58 -2.98
CA PRO A 65 -11.20 -6.32 -3.94
C PRO A 65 -10.08 -5.41 -4.44
N VAL A 66 -8.83 -5.88 -4.38
CA VAL A 66 -7.71 -5.19 -5.01
C VAL A 66 -7.93 -5.26 -6.53
N PRO A 67 -8.22 -4.13 -7.21
CA PRO A 67 -8.49 -4.11 -8.64
C PRO A 67 -7.22 -4.52 -9.37
N HIS A 68 -7.35 -5.44 -10.33
CA HIS A 68 -6.32 -5.86 -11.30
C HIS A 68 -4.91 -5.34 -11.00
N THR A 69 -4.22 -5.95 -10.02
CA THR A 69 -2.77 -5.80 -9.96
C THR A 69 -2.27 -6.32 -11.30
N SER A 70 -1.63 -5.45 -12.08
CA SER A 70 -1.14 -5.77 -13.43
C SER A 70 -0.34 -7.09 -13.50
N ASP A 71 0.18 -7.55 -12.36
CA ASP A 71 0.62 -8.90 -12.15
C ASP A 71 -0.56 -9.88 -11.97
N ASN A 72 -0.99 -10.47 -13.07
CA ASN A 72 -1.79 -11.71 -13.17
C ASN A 72 -1.15 -12.94 -12.46
N ARG A 73 -0.19 -12.75 -11.54
CA ARG A 73 0.63 -13.81 -10.96
C ARG A 73 -0.09 -14.64 -9.90
N THR A 74 -1.06 -14.06 -9.20
CA THR A 74 -1.76 -14.75 -8.10
C THR A 74 -3.19 -15.08 -8.49
N SER A 75 -3.48 -16.37 -8.69
CA SER A 75 -4.83 -16.84 -9.00
C SER A 75 -5.82 -16.46 -7.90
N ILE A 76 -7.11 -16.29 -8.26
CA ILE A 76 -8.16 -15.93 -7.31
C ILE A 76 -8.28 -16.97 -6.18
N SER A 77 -8.09 -18.25 -6.50
CA SER A 77 -8.05 -19.33 -5.51
C SER A 77 -6.94 -19.11 -4.46
N LYS A 78 -5.72 -18.72 -4.88
CA LYS A 78 -4.63 -18.37 -3.95
C LYS A 78 -4.96 -17.14 -3.10
N ARG A 79 -5.61 -16.12 -3.69
CA ARG A 79 -6.06 -14.92 -2.97
C ARG A 79 -7.12 -15.24 -1.92
N LEU A 80 -8.07 -16.11 -2.26
CA LEU A 80 -9.09 -16.62 -1.34
C LEU A 80 -8.46 -17.39 -0.20
N GLN A 81 -7.52 -18.30 -0.49
CA GLN A 81 -6.81 -19.03 0.55
C GLN A 81 -6.07 -18.08 1.50
N LEU A 82 -5.33 -17.12 0.96
CA LEU A 82 -4.64 -16.11 1.76
C LEU A 82 -5.60 -15.30 2.64
N LEU A 83 -6.78 -14.93 2.12
CA LEU A 83 -7.80 -14.22 2.89
C LEU A 83 -8.30 -15.07 4.07
N ARG A 84 -8.55 -16.37 3.85
CA ARG A 84 -8.97 -17.31 4.89
C ARG A 84 -7.88 -17.52 5.93
N ASP A 85 -6.64 -17.70 5.48
CA ASP A 85 -5.48 -17.89 6.37
C ASP A 85 -5.28 -16.66 7.26
N ASN A 86 -5.41 -15.46 6.70
CA ASN A 86 -5.31 -14.20 7.44
C ASN A 86 -6.46 -14.04 8.45
N ALA A 87 -7.70 -14.33 8.04
CA ALA A 87 -8.84 -14.28 8.93
C ALA A 87 -8.69 -15.28 10.08
N HIS A 88 -8.28 -16.52 9.78
CA HIS A 88 -8.00 -17.54 10.78
C HIS A 88 -6.90 -17.08 11.74
N ALA A 89 -5.76 -16.61 11.22
CA ALA A 89 -4.65 -16.12 12.04
C ALA A 89 -5.05 -14.99 12.98
N TRP A 90 -5.94 -14.10 12.53
CA TRP A 90 -6.49 -13.02 13.35
C TRP A 90 -7.33 -13.55 14.52
N PHE A 91 -8.21 -14.53 14.27
CA PHE A 91 -9.06 -15.11 15.31
C PHE A 91 -8.32 -16.12 16.21
N SER A 92 -7.24 -16.73 15.72
CA SER A 92 -6.39 -17.65 16.47
C SER A 92 -5.17 -16.97 17.11
N PHE A 93 -5.14 -15.63 17.15
CA PHE A 93 -4.02 -14.87 17.69
C PHE A 93 -3.93 -15.07 19.21
N ASP A 94 -2.85 -15.70 19.66
CA ASP A 94 -2.54 -15.83 21.08
C ASP A 94 -1.85 -14.56 21.59
N ILE A 95 -2.62 -13.74 22.31
CA ILE A 95 -2.13 -12.50 22.94
C ILE A 95 -1.03 -12.74 23.99
N HIS A 96 -0.85 -13.98 24.46
CA HIS A 96 0.17 -14.35 25.42
C HIS A 96 1.48 -14.84 24.77
N SER A 97 1.49 -15.00 23.44
CA SER A 97 2.70 -15.32 22.69
C SER A 97 3.49 -14.04 22.40
N PHE A 98 4.65 -13.90 23.01
CA PHE A 98 5.57 -12.80 22.72
C PHE A 98 6.98 -13.31 22.57
N LYS A 99 7.76 -12.61 21.73
CA LYS A 99 9.19 -12.83 21.56
C LYS A 99 9.91 -11.52 21.77
N THR A 100 10.85 -11.52 22.72
CA THR A 100 11.74 -10.37 22.91
C THR A 100 12.81 -10.35 21.82
N VAL A 101 12.94 -9.22 21.14
CA VAL A 101 14.00 -8.98 20.16
C VAL A 101 14.85 -7.83 20.65
N SER A 102 16.17 -8.02 20.68
CA SER A 102 17.12 -6.97 21.03
C SER A 102 17.23 -6.00 19.85
N ILE A 103 16.84 -4.75 20.07
CA ILE A 103 16.96 -3.68 19.10
C ILE A 103 18.19 -2.84 19.49
N PRO A 104 19.17 -2.66 18.58
CA PRO A 104 20.30 -1.77 18.84
C PRO A 104 19.85 -0.35 19.20
N LEU A 105 20.56 0.28 20.12
CA LEU A 105 20.34 1.69 20.46
C LEU A 105 20.51 2.53 19.18
N HIS A 106 19.64 3.52 18.96
CA HIS A 106 19.64 4.45 17.81
C HIS A 106 18.98 3.98 16.51
N ASN A 107 18.36 2.80 16.49
CA ASN A 107 17.55 2.39 15.35
C ASN A 107 16.16 3.01 15.39
N LYS A 108 15.73 3.56 14.26
CA LYS A 108 14.31 3.86 14.06
C LYS A 108 13.58 2.56 13.76
N MET A 109 12.36 2.45 14.26
CA MET A 109 11.57 1.23 14.23
C MET A 109 10.21 1.48 13.59
N TRP A 110 9.81 0.60 12.67
CA TRP A 110 8.46 0.56 12.13
C TRP A 110 7.93 -0.87 12.13
N VAL A 111 6.65 -1.01 12.45
CA VAL A 111 5.91 -2.26 12.29
C VAL A 111 4.91 -2.06 11.15
N VAL A 112 5.04 -2.85 10.09
CA VAL A 112 4.15 -2.76 8.92
C VAL A 112 3.79 -4.16 8.42
N ASN A 113 2.50 -4.45 8.32
CA ASN A 113 1.97 -5.72 7.82
C ASN A 113 2.67 -6.96 8.40
N GLY A 114 2.84 -6.97 9.74
CA GLY A 114 3.49 -8.08 10.44
C GLY A 114 5.01 -8.18 10.27
N HIS A 115 5.66 -7.16 9.70
CA HIS A 115 7.11 -7.07 9.58
C HIS A 115 7.63 -5.95 10.48
N LEU A 116 8.75 -6.22 11.14
CA LEU A 116 9.52 -5.25 11.91
C LEU A 116 10.67 -4.77 11.02
N CYS A 117 10.72 -3.48 10.77
CA CYS A 117 11.83 -2.83 10.10
C CYS A 117 12.60 -2.00 11.11
N LEU A 118 13.91 -2.25 11.15
CA LEU A 118 14.88 -1.49 11.90
C LEU A 118 15.74 -0.74 10.88
N TRP A 119 15.78 0.58 10.98
CA TRP A 119 16.69 1.40 10.18
C TRP A 119 17.73 2.04 11.09
N GLU A 120 18.97 1.70 10.84
CA GLU A 120 20.14 2.28 11.46
C GLU A 120 20.67 3.41 10.58
N ARG A 121 20.46 4.65 11.01
CA ARG A 121 20.79 5.83 10.21
C ARG A 121 22.30 5.95 9.91
N HIS A 122 23.15 5.63 10.87
CA HIS A 122 24.60 5.89 10.78
C HIS A 122 25.31 4.95 9.81
N HIS A 123 24.90 3.68 9.79
CA HIS A 123 25.43 2.68 8.88
C HIS A 123 24.59 2.54 7.61
N ASP A 124 23.53 3.33 7.54
CA ASP A 124 22.44 3.15 6.59
C ASP A 124 22.05 1.68 6.41
N SER A 125 21.91 0.95 7.51
CA SER A 125 21.55 -0.46 7.45
C SER A 125 20.06 -0.59 7.70
N THR A 126 19.37 -1.47 6.96
CA THR A 126 18.01 -1.84 7.29
C THR A 126 17.87 -3.34 7.38
N THR A 127 17.22 -3.71 8.48
CA THR A 127 16.91 -5.08 8.80
C THR A 127 15.41 -5.21 8.86
N ILE A 128 14.86 -6.00 7.93
CA ILE A 128 13.43 -6.33 7.91
C ILE A 128 13.31 -7.80 8.30
N PHE A 129 12.50 -8.08 9.31
CA PHE A 129 12.17 -9.45 9.71
C PHE A 129 10.69 -9.59 10.04
N PRO A 130 10.09 -10.77 9.79
CA PRO A 130 8.70 -11.02 10.16
C PRO A 130 8.55 -11.11 11.68
N ILE A 131 7.49 -10.50 12.21
CA ILE A 131 7.10 -10.54 13.64
C ILE A 131 6.32 -11.81 13.95
N LEU A 132 5.52 -12.30 12.99
CA LEU A 132 4.66 -13.47 13.18
C LEU A 132 5.35 -14.77 12.74
N PRO A 133 5.09 -15.92 13.43
CA PRO A 133 5.61 -17.20 13.01
C PRO A 133 5.01 -17.62 11.66
N LYS A 134 5.86 -18.22 10.83
CA LYS A 134 5.68 -18.55 9.41
C LYS A 134 4.32 -19.18 9.05
N PRO A 135 3.55 -18.58 8.11
CA PRO A 135 3.08 -19.29 6.94
C PRO A 135 4.24 -19.29 5.93
N SER A 136 4.61 -20.46 5.41
CA SER A 136 5.82 -20.77 4.66
C SER A 136 6.12 -19.97 3.38
N GLN A 137 5.39 -18.90 3.05
CA GLN A 137 5.38 -18.33 1.69
C GLN A 137 5.93 -16.91 1.55
N TYR A 138 6.05 -16.10 2.62
CA TYR A 138 6.52 -14.71 2.50
C TYR A 138 7.43 -14.29 3.66
N THR A 139 8.60 -14.91 3.77
CA THR A 139 9.67 -14.44 4.68
C THR A 139 10.54 -13.47 3.91
N ILE A 140 10.23 -12.19 3.96
CA ILE A 140 11.14 -11.15 3.49
C ILE A 140 12.11 -10.89 4.64
N GLU A 141 13.24 -11.57 4.61
CA GLU A 141 14.40 -11.23 5.43
C GLU A 141 15.36 -10.44 4.56
N ARG A 142 15.57 -9.18 4.92
CA ARG A 142 16.51 -8.31 4.21
C ARG A 142 17.48 -7.73 5.21
N ILE A 143 18.76 -7.96 4.94
CA ILE A 143 19.88 -7.30 5.60
C ILE A 143 20.61 -6.55 4.50
N GLY A 144 20.53 -5.22 4.55
CA GLY A 144 21.20 -4.39 3.56
C GLY A 144 20.77 -2.93 3.65
N SER A 145 21.49 -2.07 2.93
CA SER A 145 21.20 -0.65 2.93
C SER A 145 19.92 -0.35 2.13
N PRO A 146 18.92 0.37 2.70
CA PRO A 146 17.86 0.97 1.92
C PRO A 146 18.40 1.98 0.92
N MET A 147 19.50 2.68 1.26
CA MET A 147 20.12 3.63 0.35
C MET A 147 20.89 2.99 -0.79
N SER A 148 20.91 1.66 -0.95
CA SER A 148 21.19 1.09 -2.27
C SER A 148 20.21 1.62 -3.32
N LEU A 149 19.02 2.06 -2.88
CA LEU A 149 18.02 2.76 -3.70
C LEU A 149 18.32 4.23 -3.91
N ARG A 150 19.29 4.86 -3.24
CA ARG A 150 19.65 6.27 -3.47
C ARG A 150 20.66 6.42 -4.60
N SER A 151 20.59 7.57 -5.26
CA SER A 151 21.59 8.00 -6.22
C SER A 151 22.64 8.93 -5.59
N ASP A 152 22.36 9.45 -4.39
CA ASP A 152 23.15 10.52 -3.76
C ASP A 152 23.70 10.08 -2.39
N PRO A 153 25.04 10.11 -2.17
CA PRO A 153 25.67 9.79 -0.90
C PRO A 153 25.43 10.83 0.20
N ASN A 154 25.07 12.07 -0.14
CA ASN A 154 24.85 13.19 0.80
C ASN A 154 23.39 13.29 1.29
N ALA A 155 22.57 12.30 0.96
CA ALA A 155 21.17 12.28 1.33
C ALA A 155 20.94 11.93 2.81
N TYR A 156 20.00 12.62 3.46
CA TYR A 156 19.57 12.35 4.83
C TYR A 156 18.22 11.65 4.85
N GLY A 157 18.14 10.52 5.56
CA GLY A 157 16.94 9.71 5.65
C GLY A 157 15.97 10.09 6.76
N PHE A 158 14.68 10.21 6.42
CA PHE A 158 13.65 10.67 7.37
C PHE A 158 12.60 9.64 7.73
N ASP A 159 11.99 9.00 6.73
CA ASP A 159 10.93 8.02 6.95
C ASP A 159 11.04 6.86 5.96
N VAL A 160 10.58 5.69 6.38
CA VAL A 160 10.53 4.48 5.56
C VAL A 160 9.11 3.95 5.63
N LEU A 161 8.57 3.67 4.45
CA LEU A 161 7.31 2.99 4.29
C LEU A 161 7.54 1.68 3.56
N MET A 162 6.79 0.65 3.94
CA MET A 162 6.80 -0.64 3.27
C MET A 162 5.37 -1.05 2.98
N ASP A 163 5.17 -1.77 1.88
CA ASP A 163 3.96 -2.51 1.61
C ASP A 163 4.33 -3.91 1.08
N PRO A 164 4.48 -4.91 1.97
CA PRO A 164 4.76 -6.28 1.59
C PRO A 164 3.77 -6.88 0.59
N ALA A 165 2.49 -6.45 0.61
CA ALA A 165 1.49 -6.98 -0.32
C ALA A 165 1.77 -6.56 -1.77
N GLN A 166 2.45 -5.43 -1.94
CA GLN A 166 2.86 -4.91 -3.24
C GLN A 166 4.35 -5.14 -3.52
N ASN A 167 5.10 -5.81 -2.64
CA ASN A 167 6.57 -5.89 -2.72
C ASN A 167 7.24 -4.49 -2.79
N LEU A 168 6.66 -3.49 -2.13
CA LEU A 168 7.08 -2.10 -2.23
C LEU A 168 7.81 -1.62 -0.97
N ILE A 169 8.93 -0.92 -1.16
CA ILE A 169 9.57 -0.10 -0.13
C ILE A 169 9.72 1.33 -0.67
N ALA A 170 9.39 2.31 0.16
CA ALA A 170 9.53 3.73 -0.15
C ALA A 170 10.36 4.41 0.94
N VAL A 171 11.39 5.16 0.53
CA VAL A 171 12.30 5.86 1.46
C VAL A 171 12.24 7.35 1.18
N VAL A 172 11.82 8.14 2.18
CA VAL A 172 11.93 9.60 2.12
C VAL A 172 13.31 10.04 2.58
N TYR A 173 13.91 10.89 1.77
CA TYR A 173 15.15 11.57 2.10
C TYR A 173 15.16 13.00 1.57
N ALA A 174 16.12 13.78 2.06
CA ALA A 174 16.43 15.09 1.51
C ALA A 174 17.92 15.17 1.20
N THR A 175 18.25 15.91 0.15
CA THR A 175 19.64 16.29 -0.14
C THR A 175 19.84 17.72 0.36
N VAL A 176 20.99 17.96 0.98
CA VAL A 176 21.44 19.30 1.36
C VAL A 176 22.61 19.62 0.46
N ASP A 177 22.61 20.80 -0.16
CA ASP A 177 23.76 21.24 -0.96
C ASP A 177 24.98 21.45 -0.05
N ASP A 178 26.19 21.24 -0.60
CA ASP A 178 27.45 21.28 0.16
C ASP A 178 27.69 22.64 0.83
N ASP A 179 27.00 23.69 0.39
CA ASP A 179 27.01 25.03 1.00
C ASP A 179 26.24 25.11 2.34
N PHE A 180 25.70 24.00 2.85
CA PHE A 180 24.99 23.89 4.14
C PHE A 180 23.83 24.87 4.32
N GLN A 181 23.30 25.45 3.25
CA GLN A 181 22.12 26.29 3.32
C GLN A 181 20.89 25.39 3.33
N TRP A 182 20.24 25.27 4.49
CA TRP A 182 19.01 24.49 4.69
C TRP A 182 17.80 25.09 3.95
N ASP A 183 18.01 26.19 3.22
CA ASP A 183 16.98 26.90 2.47
C ASP A 183 16.63 26.21 1.13
N ASP A 184 17.49 25.33 0.59
CA ASP A 184 17.22 24.56 -0.66
C ASP A 184 17.12 23.04 -0.42
N GLU A 185 16.41 22.65 0.63
CA GLU A 185 16.13 21.25 0.91
C GLU A 185 15.18 20.64 -0.14
N ARG A 186 15.72 19.74 -0.96
CA ARG A 186 14.92 18.95 -1.90
C ARG A 186 14.56 17.62 -1.27
N ILE A 187 13.26 17.31 -1.25
CA ILE A 187 12.73 16.06 -0.71
C ILE A 187 12.42 15.10 -1.84
N TYR A 188 12.91 13.88 -1.69
CA TYR A 188 12.76 12.78 -2.63
C TYR A 188 12.14 11.58 -1.93
N ILE A 189 11.46 10.76 -2.73
CA ILE A 189 10.93 9.46 -2.30
C ILE A 189 11.42 8.42 -3.28
N ASP A 190 12.38 7.59 -2.87
CA ASP A 190 12.80 6.47 -3.72
C ASP A 190 11.89 5.27 -3.49
N LEU A 191 11.50 4.62 -4.59
CA LEU A 191 10.66 3.44 -4.66
C LEU A 191 11.50 2.25 -5.09
N GLY A 192 11.45 1.19 -4.32
CA GLY A 192 12.15 -0.05 -4.63
C GLY A 192 11.33 -1.29 -4.33
N THR A 193 11.90 -2.45 -4.68
CA THR A 193 11.34 -3.72 -4.24
C THR A 193 11.82 -4.09 -2.83
N LEU A 194 10.96 -4.74 -2.05
CA LEU A 194 11.34 -5.28 -0.76
C LEU A 194 12.33 -6.44 -0.92
N ASP A 195 12.13 -7.29 -1.92
CA ASP A 195 12.84 -8.55 -2.15
C ASP A 195 14.15 -8.46 -2.95
N GLY A 196 14.39 -7.37 -3.69
CA GLY A 196 15.39 -7.38 -4.78
C GLY A 196 16.27 -6.14 -4.90
N GLY A 197 16.12 -5.15 -4.02
CA GLY A 197 16.97 -3.95 -3.97
C GLY A 197 16.95 -3.06 -5.22
N GLY A 198 16.14 -3.39 -6.22
CA GLY A 198 16.02 -2.68 -7.48
C GLY A 198 14.80 -1.77 -7.53
N ILE A 199 14.64 -1.09 -8.67
CA ILE A 199 13.47 -0.26 -8.96
C ILE A 199 12.23 -1.15 -8.98
N HIS A 200 11.16 -0.68 -8.34
CA HIS A 200 9.90 -1.41 -8.33
C HIS A 200 9.34 -1.56 -9.75
N PRO A 201 9.02 -2.78 -10.23
CA PRO A 201 8.67 -3.01 -11.65
C PRO A 201 7.40 -2.31 -12.10
N GLN A 202 6.47 -2.06 -11.17
CA GLN A 202 5.24 -1.32 -11.44
C GLN A 202 5.38 0.19 -11.26
N ALA A 203 6.51 0.69 -10.76
CA ALA A 203 6.69 2.11 -10.54
C ALA A 203 7.05 2.79 -11.86
N ILE A 204 6.45 3.95 -12.11
CA ILE A 204 6.74 4.71 -13.33
C ILE A 204 8.18 5.22 -13.38
N GLY A 205 8.79 5.37 -12.21
CA GLY A 205 10.17 5.78 -12.04
C GLY A 205 10.68 5.41 -10.66
N ARG A 206 12.00 5.52 -10.49
CA ARG A 206 12.68 5.24 -9.23
C ARG A 206 12.31 6.24 -8.13
N THR A 207 12.14 7.51 -8.49
CA THR A 207 12.07 8.60 -7.52
C THR A 207 10.82 9.44 -7.76
N LEU A 208 10.08 9.72 -6.70
CA LEU A 208 9.03 10.73 -6.69
C LEU A 208 9.59 12.03 -6.15
N PHE A 209 9.25 13.12 -6.83
CA PHE A 209 9.71 14.46 -6.48
C PHE A 209 8.60 15.22 -5.75
N ARG A 210 8.96 15.86 -4.63
CA ARG A 210 8.08 16.86 -4.00
C ARG A 210 7.94 18.04 -4.95
N SER A 211 6.71 18.46 -5.22
CA SER A 211 6.49 19.68 -6.01
C SER A 211 6.77 20.92 -5.16
N GLU A 212 7.31 21.95 -5.78
CA GLU A 212 7.41 23.26 -5.15
C GLU A 212 6.02 23.84 -4.89
N LEU A 213 5.86 24.55 -3.76
CA LEU A 213 4.60 25.23 -3.47
C LEU A 213 4.50 26.45 -4.39
N PRO A 214 3.42 26.61 -5.17
CA PRO A 214 3.20 27.81 -5.94
C PRO A 214 2.96 29.00 -4.99
N GLY A 215 3.67 30.10 -5.23
CA GLY A 215 3.35 31.41 -4.62
C GLY A 215 4.10 31.79 -3.36
N ILE A 216 5.20 31.12 -3.00
CA ILE A 216 6.12 31.66 -1.97
C ILE A 216 7.06 32.66 -2.65
N PRO A 217 7.05 33.95 -2.26
CA PRO A 217 7.95 34.95 -2.82
C PRO A 217 9.42 34.53 -2.65
N SER A 218 10.19 34.63 -3.73
CA SER A 218 11.64 34.44 -3.71
C SER A 218 12.24 35.49 -2.76
N GLY A 219 12.68 35.05 -1.58
CA GLY A 219 13.21 35.92 -0.52
C GLY A 219 12.91 35.45 0.90
N ASN A 220 11.86 34.65 1.11
CA ASN A 220 11.56 34.09 2.43
C ASN A 220 12.36 32.81 2.67
N ARG A 221 12.99 32.69 3.84
CA ARG A 221 13.60 31.44 4.27
C ARG A 221 12.51 30.44 4.64
N THR A 222 12.49 29.32 3.95
CA THR A 222 11.61 28.20 4.27
C THR A 222 12.47 26.98 4.59
N SER A 223 12.33 26.46 5.80
CA SER A 223 12.97 25.20 6.18
C SER A 223 11.89 24.12 6.31
N THR A 224 12.16 22.91 5.84
CA THR A 224 11.26 21.81 6.13
C THR A 224 11.54 21.32 7.55
N ASP A 225 10.50 21.16 8.36
CA ASP A 225 10.65 20.45 9.63
C ASP A 225 10.77 18.95 9.34
N LEU A 226 12.02 18.52 9.13
CA LEU A 226 12.38 17.16 8.75
C LEU A 226 11.95 16.11 9.79
N GLY A 227 11.75 16.52 11.04
CA GLY A 227 11.21 15.67 12.11
C GLY A 227 9.72 15.36 11.94
N LYS A 228 9.04 16.04 11.01
CA LYS A 228 7.59 15.95 10.78
C LYS A 228 7.23 15.46 9.37
N LEU A 229 8.16 14.77 8.72
CA LEU A 229 7.89 14.04 7.48
C LEU A 229 7.26 12.68 7.80
N LYS A 230 6.14 12.36 7.13
CA LYS A 230 5.44 11.09 7.31
C LYS A 230 4.92 10.56 5.99
N LEU A 231 5.33 9.35 5.64
CA LEU A 231 4.82 8.61 4.51
C LEU A 231 3.62 7.75 4.87
N LYS A 232 2.67 7.67 3.94
CA LYS A 232 1.58 6.71 3.92
C LYS A 232 1.41 6.14 2.52
N CYS A 233 0.95 4.91 2.42
CA CYS A 233 0.69 4.22 1.17
C CYS A 233 -0.65 3.54 1.27
N PHE A 234 -1.41 3.60 0.18
CA PHE A 234 -2.69 2.95 0.04
C PHE A 234 -2.89 2.51 -1.41
N GLY A 235 -2.61 1.23 -1.68
CA GLY A 235 -2.61 0.69 -3.03
C GLY A 235 -1.61 1.43 -3.92
N ARG A 236 -2.09 1.94 -5.06
CA ARG A 236 -1.27 2.71 -6.01
C ARG A 236 -0.92 4.13 -5.58
N HIS A 237 -1.40 4.59 -4.41
CA HIS A 237 -1.18 5.96 -3.98
C HIS A 237 -0.19 6.02 -2.82
N ILE A 238 0.80 6.90 -2.93
CA ILE A 238 1.69 7.29 -1.83
C ILE A 238 1.34 8.71 -1.43
N ALA A 239 1.31 8.99 -0.13
CA ALA A 239 1.07 10.30 0.42
C ALA A 239 2.24 10.71 1.33
N LEU A 240 2.71 11.95 1.18
CA LEU A 240 3.70 12.59 2.03
C LEU A 240 3.02 13.72 2.79
N TRP A 241 2.91 13.54 4.10
CA TRP A 241 2.58 14.62 5.01
C TRP A 241 3.88 15.26 5.47
N HIS A 242 3.94 16.59 5.38
CA HIS A 242 5.10 17.36 5.80
C HIS A 242 4.69 18.67 6.49
N SER A 243 5.61 19.20 7.30
CA SER A 243 5.52 20.52 7.91
C SER A 243 6.64 21.39 7.35
N ARG A 244 6.33 22.63 7.01
CA ARG A 244 7.30 23.66 6.67
C ARG A 244 7.26 24.76 7.72
N GLN A 245 8.43 25.22 8.12
CA GLN A 245 8.59 26.38 8.96
C GLN A 245 8.94 27.56 8.05
N ILE A 246 8.11 28.59 8.06
CA ILE A 246 8.36 29.83 7.35
C ILE A 246 8.74 30.86 8.39
N THR A 247 9.99 31.30 8.33
CA THR A 247 10.51 32.31 9.24
C THR A 247 10.61 33.63 8.51
N TYR A 248 9.79 34.59 8.95
CA TYR A 248 9.88 36.00 8.59
C TYR A 248 10.63 36.75 9.69
N GLU A 249 11.10 37.97 9.42
CA GLU A 249 11.83 38.80 10.38
C GLU A 249 11.13 38.94 11.76
N PHE A 250 9.79 38.79 11.80
CA PHE A 250 8.99 38.96 13.01
C PHE A 250 8.02 37.82 13.32
N PHE A 251 7.91 36.79 12.47
CA PHE A 251 6.91 35.74 12.61
C PHE A 251 7.45 34.37 12.22
N ASP A 252 7.08 33.36 13.01
CA ASP A 252 7.37 31.96 12.76
C ASP A 252 6.05 31.21 12.53
N GLU A 253 5.76 30.90 11.27
CA GLU A 253 4.54 30.20 10.88
C GLU A 253 4.85 28.78 10.42
N ARG A 254 4.03 27.84 10.87
CA ARG A 254 4.13 26.44 10.46
C ARG A 254 3.01 26.10 9.47
N LEU A 255 3.39 25.84 8.23
CA LEU A 255 2.48 25.35 7.21
C LEU A 255 2.52 23.84 7.12
N TRP A 256 1.36 23.22 6.96
CA TRP A 256 1.26 21.78 6.75
C TRP A 256 0.88 21.49 5.30
N GLY A 257 1.54 20.52 4.70
CA GLY A 257 1.28 20.10 3.32
C GLY A 257 1.04 18.60 3.21
N LEU A 258 0.12 18.23 2.34
CA LEU A 258 -0.12 16.86 1.92
C LEU A 258 0.07 16.77 0.41
N GLN A 259 1.03 15.95 -0.02
CA GLN A 259 1.22 15.61 -1.42
C GLN A 259 0.90 14.14 -1.64
N ILE A 260 0.17 13.83 -2.70
CA ILE A 260 -0.26 12.48 -3.05
C ILE A 260 0.21 12.18 -4.48
N TRP A 261 0.83 11.02 -4.66
CA TRP A 261 1.26 10.49 -5.95
C TRP A 261 0.52 9.19 -6.26
N ASP A 262 0.07 9.03 -7.50
CA ASP A 262 -0.13 7.72 -8.12
C ASP A 262 1.23 7.24 -8.63
N TRP A 263 1.90 6.41 -7.83
CA TRP A 263 3.29 6.02 -8.07
C TRP A 263 3.46 5.08 -9.29
N GLN A 264 2.35 4.54 -9.79
CA GLN A 264 2.31 3.70 -11.00
C GLN A 264 2.11 4.53 -12.27
N ARG A 265 1.52 5.73 -12.18
CA ARG A 265 1.10 6.53 -13.34
C ARG A 265 1.71 7.93 -13.43
N SER A 266 2.57 8.31 -12.48
CA SER A 266 3.19 9.66 -12.39
C SER A 266 2.18 10.80 -12.24
N ALA A 267 0.99 10.53 -11.71
CA ALA A 267 0.01 11.58 -11.42
C ALA A 267 0.23 12.13 -10.01
N THR A 268 0.22 13.46 -9.85
CA THR A 268 0.45 14.12 -8.56
C THR A 268 -0.67 15.09 -8.20
N SER A 269 -1.07 15.12 -6.94
CA SER A 269 -2.03 16.07 -6.38
C SER A 269 -1.48 16.68 -5.10
N ASN A 270 -1.68 17.99 -4.93
CA ASN A 270 -1.15 18.76 -3.81
C ASN A 270 -2.26 19.47 -3.04
N VAL A 271 -2.21 19.41 -1.72
CA VAL A 271 -3.09 20.17 -0.82
C VAL A 271 -2.25 20.82 0.27
N SER A 272 -2.39 22.13 0.43
CA SER A 272 -1.73 22.91 1.47
C SER A 272 -2.74 23.44 2.49
N PHE A 273 -2.42 23.33 3.78
CA PHE A 273 -3.23 23.82 4.87
C PHE A 273 -2.47 24.94 5.60
N GLY A 274 -3.01 26.17 5.52
CA GLY A 274 -2.59 27.27 6.39
C GLY A 274 -3.34 27.19 7.72
N LEU A 275 -2.60 27.31 8.82
CA LEU A 275 -3.21 27.65 10.11
C LEU A 275 -3.46 29.16 10.06
N LYS A 276 -4.73 29.56 10.17
CA LYS A 276 -5.10 30.97 10.40
C LYS A 276 -4.93 31.31 11.88
#